data_AF-A0A520BU97-F1
#
_entry.id   AF-A0A520BU97-F1
#
_cell.length_a   1.000
_cell.length_b   1.000
_cell.length_c   1.000
_cell.angle_alpha   90.00
_cell.angle_beta   90.00
_cell.angle_gamma   90.00
#
_symmetry.space_group_name_H-M   'P 1'
#
loop_
_entity.id
_entity.type
_entity.pdbx_description
1 polymer ?
#
loop_
_entity_poly.entity_id
_entity_poly.type
_entity_poly.pdbx_seq_one_letter_code
_entity_poly.pdbx_strand_id
1 'polypeptide(L)'
;MKISVLGAGAWGTALAIQAARAGHDVRLWGRDAEAVAQMRARRRNADYLPDSELPEHLGLTADRAEAVAHAADGLTIIATPMSGLRETLAALPVTQ
;
A
#
# COMPACT_ATOMS: atom_id res chain seq x y z
N MET A 1 -6.65 13.15 -4.25
CA MET A 1 -6.57 13.04 -2.78
C MET A 1 -5.48 12.06 -2.39
N LYS A 2 -5.09 12.03 -1.11
CA LYS A 2 -4.12 11.05 -0.60
C LYS A 2 -4.80 9.72 -0.27
N ILE A 3 -4.23 8.62 -0.74
CA ILE A 3 -4.75 7.27 -0.51
C ILE A 3 -3.62 6.40 0.02
N SER A 4 -3.90 5.61 1.06
CA SER A 4 -2.96 4.60 1.55
C SER A 4 -3.58 3.23 1.50
N VAL A 5 -2.88 2.29 0.87
CA VAL A 5 -3.30 0.91 0.75
C VAL A 5 -2.42 0.07 1.66
N LEU A 6 -3.01 -0.47 2.72
CA LEU A 6 -2.33 -1.30 3.71
C LEU A 6 -2.44 -2.77 3.27
N GLY A 7 -1.41 -3.27 2.61
CA GLY A 7 -1.34 -4.66 2.16
C GLY A 7 -0.84 -4.78 0.71
N ALA A 8 0.43 -5.15 0.54
CA ALA A 8 1.08 -5.36 -0.75
C ALA A 8 0.85 -6.76 -1.35
N GLY A 9 -0.33 -7.34 -1.14
CA GLY A 9 -0.76 -8.55 -1.86
C GLY A 9 -1.26 -8.22 -3.27
N ALA A 10 -1.74 -9.23 -4.01
CA ALA A 10 -2.20 -9.06 -5.40
C ALA A 10 -3.26 -7.97 -5.54
N TRP A 11 -4.31 -8.05 -4.71
CA TRP A 11 -5.45 -7.13 -4.75
C TRP A 11 -5.09 -5.72 -4.30
N GLY A 12 -4.37 -5.56 -3.18
CA GLY A 12 -3.93 -4.25 -2.71
C GLY A 12 -2.99 -3.56 -3.70
N THR A 13 -2.12 -4.32 -4.36
CA THR A 13 -1.26 -3.81 -5.43
C THR A 13 -2.10 -3.34 -6.63
N ALA A 14 -3.07 -4.12 -7.08
CA ALA A 14 -3.95 -3.75 -8.18
C ALA A 14 -4.75 -2.47 -7.89
N LEU A 15 -5.31 -2.34 -6.69
CA LEU A 15 -6.00 -1.13 -6.25
C LEU A 15 -5.06 0.08 -6.22
N ALA A 16 -3.85 -0.08 -5.70
CA ALA A 16 -2.88 1.00 -5.63
C ALA A 16 -2.46 1.48 -7.04
N ILE A 17 -2.24 0.55 -7.98
CA ILE A 17 -1.98 0.87 -9.39
C ILE A 17 -3.14 1.66 -9.98
N GLN A 18 -4.37 1.18 -9.82
CA GLN A 18 -5.54 1.81 -10.42
C GLN A 18 -5.78 3.21 -9.84
N ALA A 19 -5.67 3.36 -8.52
CA ALA A 19 -5.81 4.66 -7.86
C ALA A 19 -4.71 5.65 -8.29
N ALA A 20 -3.47 5.18 -8.44
CA ALA A 20 -2.37 6.02 -8.92
C ALA A 20 -2.58 6.45 -10.38
N ARG A 21 -3.05 5.55 -11.24
CA ARG A 21 -3.42 5.87 -12.65
C ARG A 21 -4.58 6.87 -12.74
N ALA A 22 -5.50 6.84 -11.77
CA ALA A 22 -6.57 7.83 -11.66
C ALA A 22 -6.09 9.21 -11.16
N GLY A 23 -4.79 9.41 -10.93
CA GLY A 23 -4.20 10.70 -10.55
C GLY A 23 -4.25 10.98 -9.05
N HIS A 24 -4.45 9.97 -8.21
CA HIS A 24 -4.33 10.12 -6.76
C HIS A 24 -2.88 10.00 -6.28
N ASP A 25 -2.59 10.61 -5.12
CA ASP A 25 -1.31 10.47 -4.44
C ASP A 25 -1.38 9.23 -3.54
N VAL A 26 -0.81 8.13 -4.02
CA VAL A 26 -1.00 6.80 -3.45
C VAL A 26 0.25 6.29 -2.77
N ARG A 27 0.07 5.73 -1.57
CA ARG A 27 1.08 4.95 -0.85
C ARG A 27 0.63 3.50 -0.71
N LEU A 28 1.44 2.56 -1.19
CA LEU A 28 1.26 1.12 -0.93
C LEU A 28 2.22 0.68 0.18
N TRP A 29 1.66 0.12 1.24
CA TRP A 29 2.42 -0.45 2.35
C TRP A 29 2.54 -1.97 2.24
N GLY A 30 3.77 -2.47 2.36
CA GLY A 30 4.08 -3.90 2.51
C GLY A 30 4.74 -4.17 3.85
N ARG A 31 4.46 -5.33 4.46
CA ARG A 31 5.03 -5.69 5.78
C ARG A 31 6.53 -6.01 5.71
N ASP A 32 6.96 -6.63 4.62
CA ASP A 32 8.34 -7.06 4.42
C ASP A 32 9.16 -5.95 3.73
N ALA A 33 10.16 -5.43 4.43
CA ALA A 33 10.99 -4.33 3.94
C ALA A 33 11.88 -4.73 2.75
N GLU A 34 12.34 -5.97 2.71
CA GLU A 34 13.15 -6.47 1.60
C GLU A 34 12.28 -6.62 0.34
N ALA A 35 11.10 -7.22 0.48
CA ALA A 35 10.14 -7.33 -0.62
C ALA A 35 9.73 -5.96 -1.17
N VAL A 36 9.47 -4.97 -0.29
CA VAL A 36 9.17 -3.59 -0.70
C VAL A 36 10.36 -2.94 -1.42
N ALA A 37 11.59 -3.15 -0.96
CA ALA A 37 12.79 -2.62 -1.61
C ALA A 37 12.98 -3.21 -3.00
N GLN A 38 12.81 -4.53 -3.16
CA GLN A 38 12.85 -5.20 -4.46
C GLN A 38 11.74 -4.68 -5.39
N MET A 39 10.52 -4.52 -4.87
CA MET A 39 9.38 -3.97 -5.59
C MET A 39 9.63 -2.53 -6.06
N ARG A 40 10.31 -1.73 -5.24
CA ARG A 40 10.71 -0.36 -5.58
C ARG A 40 11.76 -0.34 -6.68
N ALA A 41 12.77 -1.20 -6.59
CA ALA A 41 13.83 -1.29 -7.60
C ALA A 41 13.30 -1.78 -8.96
N ARG A 42 12.40 -2.77 -8.95
CA ARG A 42 11.84 -3.38 -10.16
C ARG A 42 10.59 -2.68 -10.71
N ARG A 43 10.02 -1.75 -9.93
CA ARG A 43 8.68 -1.17 -10.17
C ARG A 43 7.63 -2.22 -10.49
N ARG A 44 7.65 -3.34 -9.77
CA ARG A 44 6.80 -4.51 -10.02
C ARG A 44 6.68 -5.36 -8.77
N ASN A 45 5.47 -5.80 -8.44
CA ASN A 45 5.25 -6.77 -7.38
C ASN A 45 5.37 -8.18 -7.96
N ALA A 46 6.61 -8.67 -8.11
CA ALA A 46 6.88 -9.94 -8.79
C ALA A 46 6.20 -11.14 -8.12
N ASP A 47 6.04 -11.11 -6.79
CA ASP A 47 5.54 -12.27 -6.04
C ASP A 47 4.00 -12.39 -6.11
N TYR A 48 3.30 -11.27 -6.21
CA TYR A 48 1.83 -11.24 -6.13
C TYR A 48 1.12 -10.69 -7.37
N LEU A 49 1.80 -9.91 -8.21
CA LEU A 49 1.21 -9.35 -9.43
C LEU A 49 2.29 -9.16 -10.53
N PRO A 50 2.92 -10.26 -11.00
CA PRO A 50 4.11 -10.21 -11.83
C PRO A 50 3.91 -9.55 -13.19
N ASP A 51 2.70 -9.49 -13.73
CA ASP A 51 2.46 -8.96 -15.08
C ASP A 51 2.13 -7.46 -15.10
N SER A 52 2.06 -6.80 -13.94
CA SER A 52 1.69 -5.39 -13.83
C SER A 52 2.84 -4.50 -13.38
N GLU A 53 3.10 -3.44 -14.14
CA GLU A 53 4.04 -2.37 -13.76
C GLU A 53 3.41 -1.39 -12.77
N LEU A 54 4.21 -0.98 -11.80
CA LEU A 54 3.84 0.00 -10.79
C LEU A 54 4.13 1.41 -11.33
N PRO A 55 3.12 2.31 -11.42
CA PRO A 55 3.31 3.69 -11.89
C PRO A 55 4.44 4.39 -11.14
N GLU A 56 5.28 5.19 -11.79
CA GLU A 56 6.49 5.76 -11.17
C GLU A 56 6.18 6.58 -9.90
N HIS A 57 5.07 7.30 -9.90
CA HIS A 57 4.61 8.12 -8.77
C HIS A 57 3.89 7.33 -7.66
N LEU A 58 3.66 6.02 -7.82
CA LEU A 58 3.13 5.18 -6.74
C LEU A 58 4.22 4.99 -5.68
N GLY A 59 4.01 5.63 -4.53
CA GLY A 59 4.87 5.50 -3.36
C GLY A 59 4.78 4.10 -2.77
N LEU A 60 5.93 3.51 -2.44
CA LEU A 60 6.02 2.22 -1.77
C LEU A 60 6.68 2.45 -0.41
N THR A 61 6.21 1.80 0.64
CA THR A 61 6.86 1.86 1.96
C THR A 61 6.68 0.57 2.75
N ALA A 62 7.66 0.27 3.60
CA ALA A 62 7.54 -0.76 4.62
C ALA A 62 7.22 -0.17 6.00
N ASP A 63 7.30 1.15 6.14
CA ASP A 63 6.94 1.85 7.35
C ASP A 63 5.41 2.05 7.40
N ARG A 64 4.79 1.38 8.37
CA ARG A 64 3.35 1.44 8.57
C ARG A 64 2.92 2.83 9.06
N ALA A 65 3.69 3.46 9.94
CA ALA A 65 3.34 4.77 10.48
C ALA A 65 3.38 5.83 9.38
N GLU A 66 4.37 5.75 8.49
CA GLU A 66 4.43 6.59 7.30
C GLU A 66 3.20 6.42 6.40
N ALA A 67 2.78 5.18 6.13
CA ALA A 67 1.61 4.91 5.31
C ALA A 67 0.32 5.42 5.95
N VAL A 68 0.15 5.25 7.27
CA VAL A 68 -1.03 5.76 7.97
C VAL A 68 -1.06 7.28 7.99
N ALA A 69 0.08 7.93 8.27
CA ALA A 69 0.19 9.39 8.26
C ALA A 69 -0.05 9.99 6.87
N HIS A 70 0.33 9.30 5.80
CA HIS A 70 0.11 9.75 4.42
C HIS A 70 -1.38 10.00 4.12
N ALA A 71 -2.27 9.15 4.62
CA ALA A 71 -3.71 9.26 4.42
C ALA A 71 -4.48 9.84 5.62
N ALA A 72 -3.83 10.61 6.50
CA ALA A 72 -4.46 11.20 7.70
C ALA A 72 -5.75 11.98 7.37
N ASP A 73 -5.72 12.79 6.30
CA ASP A 73 -6.89 13.55 5.79
C ASP A 73 -7.47 12.94 4.50
N GLY A 74 -7.27 11.64 4.30
CA GLY A 74 -7.51 10.95 3.05
C GLY A 74 -8.28 9.64 3.21
N LEU A 75 -8.01 8.70 2.31
CA LEU A 75 -8.62 7.38 2.33
C LEU A 75 -7.57 6.32 2.69
N THR A 76 -7.85 5.56 3.75
CA THR A 76 -7.09 4.34 4.07
C THR A 76 -7.87 3.11 3.61
N ILE A 77 -7.26 2.30 2.75
CA ILE A 77 -7.78 1.02 2.26
C ILE A 77 -7.00 -0.10 2.96
N ILE A 78 -7.71 -1.00 3.64
CA ILE A 78 -7.09 -2.16 4.27
C ILE A 78 -7.24 -3.37 3.33
N ALA A 79 -6.13 -3.82 2.77
CA ALA A 79 -6.04 -4.92 1.81
C ALA A 79 -5.19 -6.09 2.34
N THR A 80 -5.18 -6.28 3.66
CA THR A 80 -4.51 -7.41 4.32
C THR A 80 -5.40 -8.66 4.35
N PRO A 81 -4.82 -9.87 4.40
CA PRO A 81 -5.58 -11.08 4.69
C PRO A 81 -6.38 -10.96 6.00
N MET A 82 -7.51 -11.67 6.11
CA MET A 82 -8.36 -11.64 7.31
C MET A 82 -7.61 -12.01 8.59
N SER A 83 -6.63 -12.91 8.51
CA SER A 83 -5.76 -13.29 9.64
C SER A 83 -4.93 -12.12 10.18
N GLY A 84 -4.56 -11.15 9.33
CA GLY A 84 -3.81 -9.95 9.70
C GLY A 84 -4.67 -8.70 9.96
N LEU A 85 -5.99 -8.79 9.73
CA LEU A 85 -6.89 -7.64 9.80
C LEU A 85 -6.94 -7.02 11.20
N ARG A 86 -7.09 -7.85 12.25
CA ARG A 86 -7.16 -7.38 13.64
C ARG A 86 -5.93 -6.56 14.04
N GLU A 87 -4.74 -7.09 13.76
CA GLU A 87 -3.46 -6.44 14.05
C GLU A 87 -3.34 -5.11 13.30
N THR A 88 -3.78 -5.08 12.03
CA THR A 88 -3.74 -3.88 11.20
C THR A 88 -4.68 -2.81 11.76
N LEU A 89 -5.91 -3.17 12.13
CA LEU A 89 -6.88 -2.24 12.72
C LEU A 89 -6.41 -1.68 14.06
N ALA A 90 -5.83 -2.51 14.93
CA ALA A 90 -5.34 -2.10 16.24
C ALA A 90 -4.18 -1.10 16.17
N ALA A 91 -3.47 -1.04 15.03
CA ALA A 91 -2.36 -0.12 14.79
C ALA A 91 -2.81 1.21 14.14
N LEU A 92 -4.10 1.36 13.81
CA LEU A 92 -4.62 2.62 13.28
C LEU A 92 -4.91 3.59 14.43
N PRO A 93 -4.71 4.90 14.22
CA PRO A 93 -5.14 5.90 15.16
C PRO A 93 -6.65 5.79 15.36
N VAL A 94 -7.10 5.94 16.60
CA VAL A 94 -8.52 6.06 16.91
C VAL A 94 -8.96 7.42 16.36
N THR A 95 -9.70 7.41 15.26
CA THR A 95 -10.37 8.62 14.76
C THR A 95 -11.33 9.11 15.84
N GLN A 96 -11.19 10.37 16.27
CA GLN A 96 -12.20 11.03 17.08
C GLN A 96 -13.40 11.44 16.22
#